data_AF-A0A7V6R7A4-F1
#
_entry.id   AF-A0A7V6R7A4-F1
#
_cell.length_a   1.000
_cell.length_b   1.000
_cell.length_c   1.000
_cell.angle_alpha   90.00
_cell.angle_beta   90.00
_cell.angle_gamma   90.00
#
_symmetry.space_group_name_H-M   'P 1'
#
loop_
_entity.id
_entity.type
_entity.pdbx_description
1 polymer ?
#
loop_
_entity_poly.entity_id
_entity_poly.type
_entity_poly.pdbx_seq_one_letter_code
_entity_poly.pdbx_strand_id
1 'polypeptide(L)'
;MHYDKIILDEKRNVSLTVMIQDVGGEFQKLKKRPAVLILPGGGYAMCSDREAEPVAFAYAKAGYQAFILRYSVKEHSTWPNPLNDYEMAMEMIRSKTEEWHVYEDKIAVIGFSAGGHLAGCAATMSKNRPNAAILGYAALSKEFWESFKPGIPSPVLEVDDKTCPCFLFAARDDVLVPVSETV
;
A
#
# COMPACT_ATOMS: atom_id res chain seq x y z
N MET A 1 0.51 16.87 14.49
CA MET A 1 0.10 15.83 13.51
C MET A 1 -1.20 16.25 12.84
N HIS A 2 -1.12 16.55 11.55
CA HIS A 2 -2.25 16.82 10.68
C HIS A 2 -2.85 15.49 10.19
N TYR A 3 -4.19 15.40 10.21
CA TYR A 3 -4.95 14.24 9.78
C TYR A 3 -6.03 14.73 8.82
N ASP A 4 -6.06 14.19 7.61
CA ASP A 4 -7.05 14.54 6.58
C ASP A 4 -7.48 13.32 5.77
N LYS A 5 -8.65 13.39 5.13
CA LYS A 5 -9.14 12.35 4.23
C LYS A 5 -9.49 12.95 2.89
N ILE A 6 -8.74 12.59 1.88
CA ILE A 6 -8.91 13.05 0.50
C ILE A 6 -9.69 11.99 -0.28
N ILE A 7 -10.75 12.39 -0.98
CA ILE A 7 -11.46 11.51 -1.91
C ILE A 7 -10.73 11.53 -3.25
N LEU A 8 -10.27 10.36 -3.70
CA LEU A 8 -9.57 10.21 -4.98
C LEU A 8 -10.56 9.90 -6.11
N ASP A 9 -11.59 9.10 -5.82
CA ASP A 9 -12.65 8.75 -6.76
C ASP A 9 -13.96 8.54 -6.00
N GLU A 10 -14.90 9.47 -6.15
CA GLU A 10 -16.21 9.40 -5.48
C GLU A 10 -17.03 8.19 -5.95
N LYS A 11 -16.99 7.87 -7.25
CA LYS A 11 -17.83 6.82 -7.84
C LYS A 11 -17.42 5.44 -7.33
N ARG A 12 -16.11 5.21 -7.16
CA ARG A 12 -15.56 3.94 -6.67
C ARG A 12 -15.30 3.94 -5.16
N ASN A 13 -15.65 5.03 -4.47
CA ASN A 13 -15.41 5.24 -3.03
C ASN A 13 -13.94 5.06 -2.64
N VAL A 14 -13.03 5.61 -3.45
CA VAL A 14 -11.58 5.53 -3.23
C VAL A 14 -11.14 6.76 -2.45
N SER A 15 -10.37 6.53 -1.38
CA SER A 15 -9.88 7.63 -0.54
C SER A 15 -8.48 7.39 -0.02
N LEU A 16 -7.77 8.50 0.22
CA LEU A 16 -6.46 8.55 0.83
C LEU A 16 -6.58 9.28 2.17
N THR A 17 -6.43 8.55 3.27
CA THR A 17 -6.22 9.17 4.58
C THR A 17 -4.75 9.59 4.67
N VAL A 18 -4.51 10.83 5.08
CA VAL A 18 -3.21 11.49 5.14
C VAL A 18 -2.86 11.80 6.59
N MET A 19 -1.70 11.35 7.06
CA MET A 19 -1.21 11.59 8.42
C MET A 19 0.19 12.21 8.37
N ILE A 20 0.24 13.54 8.53
CA ILE A 20 1.48 14.33 8.42
C ILE A 20 1.93 14.79 9.82
N GLN A 21 3.12 14.35 10.20
CA GLN A 21 3.82 14.80 11.38
C GLN A 21 4.60 16.07 11.10
N ASP A 22 4.72 16.89 12.14
CA ASP A 22 5.44 18.14 12.09
C ASP A 22 6.95 17.90 11.88
N VAL A 23 7.58 18.83 11.17
CA VAL A 23 9.02 18.89 10.89
C VAL A 23 9.53 20.28 11.29
N GLY A 24 10.84 20.43 11.48
CA GLY A 24 11.39 21.67 12.04
C GLY A 24 10.95 21.88 13.49
N GLY A 25 10.84 23.14 13.93
CA GLY A 25 10.51 23.47 15.32
C GLY A 25 11.52 22.87 16.31
N GLU A 26 11.06 22.05 17.25
CA GLU A 26 11.92 21.28 18.16
C GLU A 26 12.82 20.27 17.42
N PHE A 27 12.48 19.93 16.17
CA PHE A 27 13.23 19.04 15.28
C PHE A 27 13.99 19.82 14.21
N GLN A 28 14.71 20.89 14.58
CA GLN A 28 15.30 21.87 13.64
C GLN A 28 16.02 21.32 12.40
N LYS A 29 16.67 20.14 12.51
CA LYS A 29 17.39 19.50 11.40
C LYS A 29 16.53 18.57 10.54
N LEU A 30 15.38 18.13 11.03
CA LEU A 30 14.47 17.25 10.32
C LEU A 30 13.56 18.10 9.45
N LYS A 31 13.83 18.12 8.14
CA LYS A 31 13.05 18.89 7.16
C LYS A 31 12.02 18.05 6.42
N LYS A 32 12.26 16.74 6.32
CA LYS A 32 11.43 15.76 5.64
C LYS A 32 11.50 14.42 6.37
N ARG A 33 10.54 13.55 6.11
CA ARG A 33 10.40 12.21 6.71
C ARG A 33 10.20 11.17 5.59
N PRO A 34 10.59 9.91 5.80
CA PRO A 34 10.17 8.83 4.90
C PRO A 34 8.64 8.66 4.98
N ALA A 35 8.05 8.06 3.97
CA ALA A 35 6.61 7.81 3.90
C ALA A 35 6.29 6.33 3.80
N VAL A 36 5.11 5.95 4.30
CA VAL A 36 4.51 4.63 4.07
C VAL A 36 3.09 4.77 3.53
N LEU A 37 2.81 4.09 2.42
CA LEU A 37 1.46 3.91 1.89
C LEU A 37 0.94 2.53 2.30
N ILE A 38 -0.16 2.52 3.06
CA ILE A 38 -0.73 1.33 3.66
C ILE A 38 -1.93 0.89 2.83
N LEU A 39 -1.91 -0.38 2.43
CA LEU A 39 -2.93 -1.06 1.66
C LEU A 39 -3.56 -2.14 2.55
N PRO A 40 -4.71 -1.86 3.21
CA PRO A 40 -5.36 -2.84 4.07
C PRO A 40 -5.77 -4.09 3.31
N GLY A 41 -5.91 -5.23 4.00
CA GLY A 41 -6.51 -6.43 3.45
C GLY A 41 -8.04 -6.35 3.40
N GLY A 42 -8.68 -7.51 3.19
CA GLY A 42 -10.14 -7.63 3.08
C GLY A 42 -10.64 -8.32 1.81
N GLY A 43 -9.78 -9.12 1.16
CA GLY A 43 -10.18 -10.02 0.06
C GLY A 43 -10.76 -9.30 -1.17
N TYR A 44 -10.38 -8.05 -1.41
CA TYR A 44 -11.04 -7.15 -2.38
C TYR A 44 -12.55 -6.95 -2.14
N ALA A 45 -13.12 -7.37 -1.01
CA ALA A 45 -14.51 -7.14 -0.63
C ALA A 45 -14.67 -5.91 0.29
N MET A 46 -13.61 -5.53 0.99
CA MET A 46 -13.52 -4.34 1.85
C MET A 46 -12.05 -3.97 2.08
N CYS A 47 -11.81 -2.81 2.71
CA CYS A 47 -10.53 -2.45 3.30
C CYS A 47 -10.64 -2.54 4.82
N SER A 48 -9.86 -3.43 5.44
CA SER A 48 -9.93 -3.75 6.87
C SER A 48 -9.36 -2.65 7.76
N ASP A 49 -10.13 -2.19 8.75
CA ASP A 49 -9.66 -1.19 9.72
C ASP A 49 -8.55 -1.72 10.64
N ARG A 50 -8.46 -3.04 10.81
CA ARG A 50 -7.40 -3.69 11.61
C ARG A 50 -6.01 -3.48 11.00
N GLU A 51 -5.94 -3.23 9.70
CA GLU A 51 -4.72 -3.13 8.90
C GLU A 51 -4.53 -1.72 8.33
N ALA A 52 -5.27 -0.75 8.85
CA ALA A 52 -5.29 0.65 8.43
C ALA A 52 -4.63 1.54 9.50
N GLU A 53 -5.42 2.25 10.30
CA GLU A 53 -4.96 3.21 11.31
C GLU A 53 -3.99 2.59 12.34
N PRO A 54 -4.20 1.35 12.86
CA PRO A 54 -3.22 0.74 13.78
C PRO A 54 -1.81 0.61 13.19
N VAL A 55 -1.73 0.29 11.89
CA VAL A 55 -0.46 0.20 11.15
C VAL A 55 0.11 1.59 10.91
N ALA A 56 -0.73 2.55 10.50
CA ALA A 56 -0.33 3.93 10.28
C ALA A 56 0.26 4.56 11.54
N PHE A 57 -0.36 4.36 12.70
CA PHE A 57 0.15 4.87 13.98
C PHE A 57 1.48 4.24 14.37
N ALA A 58 1.71 2.96 14.07
CA ALA A 58 2.99 2.30 14.35
C ALA A 58 4.14 2.94 13.52
N TYR A 59 3.90 3.20 12.23
CA TYR A 59 4.88 3.89 11.38
C TYR A 59 5.04 5.36 11.71
N ALA A 60 3.95 6.06 12.04
CA ALA A 60 4.00 7.44 12.50
C ALA A 60 4.85 7.54 13.77
N LYS A 61 4.66 6.64 14.74
CA LYS A 61 5.51 6.55 15.95
C LYS A 61 6.98 6.30 15.61
N ALA A 62 7.28 5.56 14.54
CA ALA A 62 8.63 5.34 14.03
C ALA A 62 9.20 6.53 13.22
N GLY A 63 8.44 7.61 13.04
CA GLY A 63 8.88 8.85 12.41
C GLY A 63 8.52 9.01 10.94
N TYR A 64 7.67 8.15 10.38
CA TYR A 64 7.21 8.22 8.99
C TYR A 64 6.01 9.16 8.82
N GLN A 65 5.85 9.75 7.64
CA GLN A 65 4.50 10.15 7.20
C GLN A 65 3.73 8.90 6.81
N ALA A 66 2.46 8.82 7.20
CA ALA A 66 1.64 7.65 6.94
C ALA A 66 0.43 8.01 6.08
N PHE A 67 0.13 7.12 5.13
CA PHE A 67 -0.97 7.25 4.20
C PHE A 67 -1.73 5.94 4.16
N ILE A 68 -3.07 5.98 4.17
CA ILE A 68 -3.90 4.78 4.07
C ILE A 68 -4.74 4.92 2.80
N LEU A 69 -4.54 4.00 1.86
CA LEU A 69 -5.38 3.93 0.67
C LEU A 69 -6.50 2.92 0.90
N ARG A 70 -7.75 3.42 0.90
CA ARG A 70 -8.92 2.58 0.74
C ARG A 70 -9.24 2.53 -0.76
N TYR A 71 -8.82 1.44 -1.39
CA TYR A 71 -8.88 1.21 -2.84
C TYR A 71 -10.21 0.56 -3.26
N SER A 72 -10.43 0.42 -4.58
CA SER A 72 -11.63 -0.17 -5.16
C SER A 72 -11.85 -1.61 -4.70
N VAL A 73 -13.04 -1.87 -4.16
CA VAL A 73 -13.49 -3.18 -3.65
C VAL A 73 -14.81 -3.61 -4.30
N LYS A 74 -15.26 -4.85 -4.05
CA LYS A 74 -16.53 -5.42 -4.52
C LYS A 74 -16.70 -5.28 -6.04
N GLU A 75 -17.81 -4.72 -6.51
CA GLU A 75 -18.10 -4.47 -7.92
C GLU A 75 -17.05 -3.58 -8.62
N HIS A 76 -16.30 -2.77 -7.86
CA HIS A 76 -15.26 -1.90 -8.41
C HIS A 76 -13.86 -2.54 -8.40
N SER A 77 -13.68 -3.71 -7.77
CA SER A 77 -12.38 -4.41 -7.70
C SER A 77 -11.96 -5.13 -8.98
N THR A 78 -12.64 -4.88 -10.11
CA THR A 78 -12.21 -5.40 -11.42
C THR A 78 -10.90 -4.75 -11.83
N TRP A 79 -9.90 -5.56 -12.20
CA TRP A 79 -8.60 -5.05 -12.60
C TRP A 79 -8.68 -4.33 -13.97
N PRO A 80 -7.96 -3.21 -14.15
CA PRO A 80 -6.88 -2.68 -13.30
C PRO A 80 -7.31 -1.62 -12.25
N ASN A 81 -8.59 -1.52 -11.87
CA ASN A 81 -9.06 -0.45 -10.97
C ASN A 81 -8.25 -0.31 -9.66
N PRO A 82 -7.95 -1.38 -8.89
CA PRO A 82 -7.17 -1.24 -7.66
C PRO A 82 -5.75 -0.71 -7.90
N LEU A 83 -5.11 -1.09 -9.01
CA LEU A 83 -3.79 -0.57 -9.37
C LEU A 83 -3.86 0.89 -9.78
N ASN A 84 -4.90 1.30 -10.53
CA ASN A 84 -5.13 2.70 -10.85
C ASN A 84 -5.35 3.55 -9.59
N ASP A 85 -6.00 3.01 -8.56
CA ASP A 85 -6.17 3.71 -7.27
C ASP A 85 -4.84 3.90 -6.54
N TYR A 86 -3.98 2.89 -6.59
CA TYR A 86 -2.62 2.99 -6.10
C TYR A 86 -1.84 4.07 -6.86
N GLU A 87 -1.94 4.11 -8.20
CA GLU A 87 -1.29 5.15 -9.02
C GLU A 87 -1.74 6.55 -8.60
N MET A 88 -3.06 6.78 -8.46
CA MET A 88 -3.61 8.07 -8.03
C MET A 88 -3.10 8.48 -6.66
N ALA A 89 -3.04 7.53 -5.70
CA ALA A 89 -2.51 7.80 -4.37
C ALA A 89 -1.01 8.13 -4.41
N MET A 90 -0.22 7.35 -5.13
CA MET A 90 1.23 7.55 -5.21
C MET A 90 1.59 8.84 -5.97
N GLU A 91 0.87 9.17 -7.05
CA GLU A 91 1.02 10.42 -7.78
C GLU A 91 0.69 11.63 -6.90
N MET A 92 -0.37 11.53 -6.08
CA MET A 92 -0.71 12.58 -5.11
C MET A 92 0.40 12.75 -4.05
N ILE A 93 0.92 11.66 -3.49
CA ILE A 93 2.02 11.71 -2.52
C ILE A 93 3.27 12.34 -3.14
N ARG A 94 3.66 11.91 -4.35
CA ARG A 94 4.84 12.41 -5.04
C ARG A 94 4.71 13.89 -5.41
N SER A 95 3.53 14.34 -5.85
CA SER A 95 3.28 15.75 -6.20
C SER A 95 3.23 16.69 -4.99
N LYS A 96 2.98 16.17 -3.79
CA LYS A 96 2.91 16.94 -2.54
C LYS A 96 4.11 16.74 -1.61
N THR A 97 5.24 16.22 -2.09
CA THR A 97 6.41 15.92 -1.26
C THR A 97 6.95 17.12 -0.46
N GLU A 98 6.90 18.34 -1.01
CA GLU A 98 7.29 19.54 -0.26
C GLU A 98 6.26 19.93 0.81
N GLU A 99 4.97 19.91 0.46
CA GLU A 99 3.84 20.23 1.36
C GLU A 99 3.73 19.25 2.52
N TRP A 100 3.92 17.96 2.25
CA TRP A 100 3.81 16.88 3.23
C TRP A 100 5.15 16.50 3.86
N HIS A 101 6.23 17.20 3.47
CA HIS A 101 7.58 16.98 3.97
C HIS A 101 8.04 15.53 3.82
N VAL A 102 7.84 14.96 2.63
CA VAL A 102 8.17 13.57 2.29
C VAL A 102 9.45 13.53 1.46
N TYR A 103 10.36 12.61 1.79
CA TYR A 103 11.46 12.24 0.92
C TYR A 103 10.93 11.45 -0.28
N GLU A 104 11.07 12.00 -1.50
CA GLU A 104 10.56 11.39 -2.74
C GLU A 104 11.20 10.02 -3.06
N ASP A 105 12.41 9.79 -2.56
CA ASP A 105 13.20 8.58 -2.73
C ASP A 105 13.01 7.57 -1.57
N LYS A 106 12.12 7.85 -0.62
CA LYS A 106 11.88 7.03 0.58
C LYS A 106 10.40 6.83 0.88
N ILE A 107 9.65 6.40 -0.14
CA ILE A 107 8.23 6.07 -0.03
C ILE A 107 8.09 4.55 -0.11
N ALA A 108 7.77 3.91 1.01
CA ALA A 108 7.47 2.48 1.05
C ALA A 108 5.97 2.22 0.83
N VAL A 109 5.63 1.03 0.36
CA VAL A 109 4.26 0.50 0.44
C VAL A 109 4.23 -0.67 1.43
N ILE A 110 3.18 -0.78 2.22
CA ILE A 110 2.89 -1.97 3.02
C ILE A 110 1.49 -2.47 2.68
N GLY A 111 1.37 -3.77 2.43
CA GLY A 111 0.10 -4.40 2.15
C GLY A 111 -0.09 -5.70 2.91
N PHE A 112 -1.35 -5.99 3.25
CA PHE A 112 -1.74 -7.19 3.99
C PHE A 112 -2.76 -8.02 3.21
N SER A 113 -2.57 -9.34 3.08
CA SER A 113 -3.51 -10.22 2.35
C SER A 113 -3.78 -9.70 0.92
N ALA A 114 -5.03 -9.36 0.58
CA ALA A 114 -5.39 -8.72 -0.70
C ALA A 114 -4.73 -7.35 -0.92
N GLY A 115 -4.48 -6.58 0.13
CA GLY A 115 -3.67 -5.36 0.05
C GLY A 115 -2.19 -5.68 -0.18
N GLY A 116 -1.72 -6.83 0.32
CA GLY A 116 -0.39 -7.37 0.05
C GLY A 116 -0.22 -7.77 -1.41
N HIS A 117 -1.25 -8.38 -2.00
CA HIS A 117 -1.32 -8.60 -3.43
C HIS A 117 -1.20 -7.28 -4.22
N LEU A 118 -1.99 -6.26 -3.87
CA LEU A 118 -1.91 -4.95 -4.51
C LEU A 118 -0.54 -4.29 -4.32
N ALA A 119 0.09 -4.41 -3.15
CA ALA A 119 1.45 -3.92 -2.88
C ALA A 119 2.49 -4.65 -3.74
N GLY A 120 2.34 -5.96 -3.94
CA GLY A 120 3.16 -6.75 -4.87
C GLY A 120 3.03 -6.23 -6.30
N CYS A 121 1.79 -6.05 -6.79
CA CYS A 121 1.55 -5.47 -8.12
C CYS A 121 2.10 -4.05 -8.23
N ALA A 122 2.01 -3.24 -7.18
CA ALA A 122 2.62 -1.92 -7.16
C ALA A 122 4.14 -1.97 -7.30
N ALA A 123 4.80 -2.94 -6.65
CA ALA A 123 6.24 -3.12 -6.72
C ALA A 123 6.74 -3.58 -8.10
N THR A 124 5.93 -4.36 -8.83
CA THR A 124 6.35 -5.02 -10.07
C THR A 124 5.72 -4.43 -11.34
N MET A 125 4.52 -3.84 -11.25
CA MET A 125 3.75 -3.45 -12.44
C MET A 125 3.42 -1.95 -12.52
N SER A 126 3.50 -1.22 -11.41
CA SER A 126 3.15 0.20 -11.38
C SER A 126 4.12 1.07 -12.17
N LYS A 127 3.60 2.18 -12.72
CA LYS A 127 4.40 3.30 -13.24
C LYS A 127 5.08 4.04 -12.08
N ASN A 128 4.35 4.32 -11.01
CA ASN A 128 4.85 4.94 -9.79
C ASN A 128 5.27 3.88 -8.75
N ARG A 129 6.33 3.13 -9.05
CA ARG A 129 6.83 2.10 -8.14
C ARG A 129 7.26 2.70 -6.78
N PRO A 130 7.02 1.98 -5.67
CA PRO A 130 7.51 2.39 -4.36
C PRO A 130 9.03 2.16 -4.27
N ASN A 131 9.67 2.78 -3.29
CA ASN A 131 11.10 2.60 -3.02
C ASN A 131 11.40 1.32 -2.22
N ALA A 132 10.38 0.76 -1.55
CA ALA A 132 10.41 -0.54 -0.89
C ALA A 132 8.97 -1.08 -0.74
N ALA A 133 8.81 -2.40 -0.68
CA ALA A 133 7.51 -3.04 -0.43
C ALA A 133 7.57 -3.95 0.80
N ILE A 134 6.55 -3.90 1.64
CA ILE A 134 6.37 -4.77 2.81
C ILE A 134 5.09 -5.59 2.57
N LEU A 135 5.23 -6.92 2.51
CA LEU A 135 4.17 -7.84 2.13
C LEU A 135 3.84 -8.76 3.32
N GLY A 136 2.72 -8.50 3.98
CA GLY A 136 2.22 -9.30 5.09
C GLY A 136 1.19 -10.32 4.62
N TYR A 137 1.49 -11.62 4.74
CA TYR A 137 0.60 -12.74 4.39
C TYR A 137 -0.12 -12.48 3.05
N ALA A 138 0.63 -12.00 2.07
CA ALA A 138 0.13 -11.58 0.78
C ALA A 138 -0.24 -12.78 -0.10
N ALA A 139 -1.39 -12.69 -0.77
CA ALA A 139 -1.82 -13.68 -1.75
C ALA A 139 -1.22 -13.32 -3.12
N LEU A 140 -0.05 -13.86 -3.49
CA LEU A 140 0.70 -13.37 -4.66
C LEU A 140 0.54 -14.22 -5.92
N SER A 141 0.16 -15.49 -5.82
CA SER A 141 0.17 -16.39 -6.98
C SER A 141 -1.08 -16.24 -7.85
N LYS A 142 -0.94 -16.65 -9.12
CA LYS A 142 -2.07 -16.70 -10.06
C LYS A 142 -3.06 -17.79 -9.63
N GLU A 143 -2.53 -18.93 -9.23
CA GLU A 143 -3.22 -20.15 -8.86
C GLU A 143 -4.16 -19.91 -7.68
N PHE A 144 -3.71 -19.14 -6.69
CA PHE A 144 -4.54 -18.71 -5.57
C PHE A 144 -5.74 -17.91 -6.07
N TRP A 145 -5.52 -16.86 -6.85
CA TRP A 145 -6.60 -15.96 -7.28
C TRP A 145 -7.53 -16.56 -8.33
N GLU A 146 -7.09 -17.50 -9.16
CA GLU A 146 -7.96 -18.16 -10.15
C GLU A 146 -9.19 -18.82 -9.51
N SER A 147 -9.05 -19.31 -8.28
CA SER A 147 -10.14 -19.97 -7.55
C SER A 147 -11.15 -19.00 -6.92
N PHE A 148 -10.77 -17.73 -6.70
CA PHE A 148 -11.60 -16.74 -6.00
C PHE A 148 -12.07 -15.60 -6.91
N LYS A 149 -11.21 -15.14 -7.80
CA LYS A 149 -11.42 -13.99 -8.67
C LYS A 149 -10.53 -14.09 -9.91
N PRO A 150 -10.99 -14.79 -10.97
CA PRO A 150 -10.25 -14.95 -12.22
C PRO A 150 -9.88 -13.60 -12.86
N GLY A 151 -8.71 -13.54 -13.50
CA GLY A 151 -8.24 -12.35 -14.21
C GLY A 151 -7.51 -11.32 -13.34
N ILE A 152 -7.26 -11.62 -12.07
CA ILE A 152 -6.30 -10.88 -11.24
C ILE A 152 -4.88 -11.16 -11.74
N PRO A 153 -4.00 -10.13 -11.87
CA PRO A 153 -2.60 -10.33 -12.25
C PRO A 153 -1.82 -11.08 -11.19
N SER A 154 -0.69 -11.70 -11.56
CA SER A 154 0.23 -12.32 -10.60
C SER A 154 1.51 -11.49 -10.52
N PRO A 155 1.75 -10.75 -9.41
CA PRO A 155 2.95 -9.93 -9.30
C PRO A 155 4.25 -10.74 -9.34
N VAL A 156 4.22 -12.03 -8.98
CA VAL A 156 5.40 -12.92 -9.00
C VAL A 156 5.93 -13.12 -10.43
N LEU A 157 5.05 -13.10 -11.43
CA LEU A 157 5.41 -13.27 -12.84
C LEU A 157 5.96 -11.98 -13.47
N GLU A 158 5.81 -10.85 -12.80
CA GLU A 158 6.13 -9.51 -13.31
C GLU A 158 7.40 -8.93 -12.64
N VAL A 159 8.13 -9.74 -11.86
CA VAL A 159 9.38 -9.32 -11.22
C VAL A 159 10.46 -9.05 -12.27
N ASP A 160 11.07 -7.87 -12.18
CA ASP A 160 12.12 -7.39 -13.07
C ASP A 160 13.24 -6.66 -12.30
N ASP A 161 14.22 -6.13 -13.02
CA ASP A 161 15.36 -5.38 -12.48
C ASP A 161 15.00 -4.04 -11.82
N LYS A 162 13.78 -3.55 -12.04
CA LYS A 162 13.23 -2.32 -11.45
C LYS A 162 12.36 -2.60 -10.24
N THR A 163 12.14 -3.86 -9.89
CA THR A 163 11.33 -4.24 -8.73
C THR A 163 12.08 -3.82 -7.47
N CYS A 164 11.42 -3.03 -6.61
CA CYS A 164 12.05 -2.52 -5.39
C CYS A 164 12.31 -3.67 -4.39
N PRO A 165 13.23 -3.48 -3.42
CA PRO A 165 13.43 -4.46 -2.35
C PRO A 165 12.13 -4.73 -1.58
N CYS A 166 11.86 -6.03 -1.33
CA CYS A 166 10.69 -6.49 -0.61
C CYS A 166 11.06 -7.09 0.76
N PHE A 167 10.31 -6.75 1.81
CA PHE A 167 10.29 -7.48 3.08
C PHE A 167 8.98 -8.27 3.17
N LEU A 168 9.08 -9.59 3.35
CA LEU A 168 7.93 -10.49 3.34
C LEU A 168 7.81 -11.17 4.70
N PHE A 169 6.59 -11.30 5.21
CA PHE A 169 6.31 -12.07 6.42
C PHE A 169 4.95 -12.75 6.35
N ALA A 170 4.84 -13.96 6.90
CA ALA A 170 3.60 -14.72 7.01
C ALA A 170 3.70 -15.70 8.19
N ALA A 171 2.57 -16.20 8.66
CA ALA A 171 2.52 -17.27 9.66
C ALA A 171 2.51 -18.63 8.95
N ARG A 172 3.30 -19.60 9.45
CA ARG A 172 3.41 -20.94 8.84
C ARG A 172 2.06 -21.69 8.84
N ASP A 173 1.24 -21.43 9.84
CA ASP A 173 -0.06 -22.04 10.10
C ASP A 173 -1.23 -21.17 9.61
N ASP A 174 -0.99 -20.23 8.70
CA ASP A 174 -2.06 -19.49 8.03
C ASP A 174 -2.92 -20.45 7.19
N VAL A 175 -4.18 -20.61 7.60
CA VAL A 175 -5.16 -21.50 6.95
C VAL A 175 -5.98 -20.81 5.86
N LEU A 176 -5.82 -19.49 5.68
CA LEU A 176 -6.54 -18.70 4.69
C LEU A 176 -5.67 -18.37 3.48
N VAL A 177 -4.44 -17.93 3.73
CA VAL A 177 -3.42 -17.67 2.70
C VAL A 177 -2.21 -18.54 3.04
N PRO A 178 -2.04 -19.70 2.39
CA PRO A 178 -0.93 -20.60 2.68
C PRO A 178 0.40 -19.86 2.60
N VAL A 179 1.37 -20.20 3.46
CA VAL A 179 2.66 -19.50 3.53
C VAL A 179 3.39 -19.42 2.18
N SER A 180 3.22 -20.44 1.31
CA SER A 180 3.77 -20.49 -0.05
C SER A 180 3.27 -19.39 -0.98
N GLU A 181 2.18 -18.70 -0.63
CA GLU A 181 1.67 -17.55 -1.37
C GLU A 181 2.49 -16.28 -1.12
N THR A 182 3.22 -16.23 -0.01
CA THR A 182 3.98 -15.05 0.40
C THR A 182 5.48 -15.30 0.45
N VAL A 183 5.93 -16.46 0.96
CA VAL A 183 7.33 -16.76 1.26
C VAL A 183 7.80 -18.02 0.56
#